data_AF-A0A9E4BC77-F1
#
_entry.id   AF-A0A9E4BC77-F1
#
_cell.length_a   1.000
_cell.length_b   1.000
_cell.length_c   1.000
_cell.angle_alpha   90.00
_cell.angle_beta   90.00
_cell.angle_gamma   90.00
#
_symmetry.space_group_name_H-M   'P 1'
#
loop_
_entity.id
_entity.type
_entity.pdbx_description
1 polymer ?
#
loop_
_entity_poly.entity_id
_entity_poly.type
_entity_poly.pdbx_seq_one_letter_code
_entity_poly.pdbx_strand_id
1 'polypeptide(L)' 'MAKGQRVGFSFDERSLRALEVMTEEGNYDSMVDTIRESLKISRALQTQAKQGFSEITLLNPDTGEERAVVIPHLQSLA' A
#
# COMPACT_ATOMS: atom_id res chain seq x y z
N MET A 1 -33.44 3.97 6.31
CA MET A 1 -32.07 3.89 6.84
C MET A 1 -31.31 2.83 6.05
N ALA A 2 -30.40 3.21 5.16
CA ALA A 2 -29.59 2.23 4.43
C ALA A 2 -28.74 1.44 5.43
N LYS A 3 -28.88 0.12 5.47
CA LYS A 3 -28.10 -0.75 6.33
C LYS A 3 -26.67 -0.79 5.78
N GLY A 4 -25.78 0.02 6.33
CA GLY A 4 -24.40 0.13 5.87
C GLY A 4 -23.73 -1.25 5.87
N GLN A 5 -23.20 -1.66 4.71
CA GLN A 5 -22.36 -2.85 4.61
C GLN A 5 -20.99 -2.52 5.20
N ARG A 6 -20.49 -3.36 6.11
CA ARG A 6 -19.18 -3.19 6.75
C ARG A 6 -18.24 -4.26 6.24
N VAL A 7 -17.01 -3.86 5.95
CA VAL A 7 -15.88 -4.74 5.68
C VAL A 7 -14.88 -4.50 6.79
N GLY A 8 -14.37 -5.57 7.39
CA GLY A 8 -13.36 -5.52 8.45
C GLY A 8 -12.01 -5.97 7.92
N PHE A 9 -10.96 -5.25 8.28
CA PHE A 9 -9.58 -5.67 8.09
C PHE A 9 -8.96 -5.89 9.47
N SER A 10 -8.16 -6.94 9.60
CA SER A 10 -7.44 -7.24 10.83
C SER A 10 -5.98 -6.84 10.66
N PHE A 11 -5.49 -6.04 11.61
CA PHE A 11 -4.09 -5.67 11.71
C PHE A 11 -3.57 -6.11 13.08
N ASP A 12 -2.33 -6.58 13.15
CA ASP A 12 -1.64 -6.66 14.43
C ASP A 12 -1.24 -5.25 14.90
N GLU A 13 -0.84 -5.13 16.16
CA GLU A 13 -0.52 -3.84 16.77
C GLU A 13 0.60 -3.09 16.03
N ARG A 14 1.60 -3.82 15.51
CA ARG A 14 2.70 -3.22 14.75
C ARG A 14 2.23 -2.66 13.41
N SER A 15 1.38 -3.40 12.70
CA SER A 15 0.83 -2.99 11.41
C SER A 15 -0.16 -1.83 11.56
N LEU A 16 -0.96 -1.82 12.63
CA LEU A 16 -1.84 -0.69 12.94
C LEU A 16 -1.03 0.58 13.22
N ARG A 17 0.03 0.47 14.03
CA ARG A 17 0.91 1.61 14.31
C ARG A 17 1.64 2.11 13.05
N ALA A 18 2.07 1.20 12.18
CA ALA A 18 2.67 1.59 10.89
C ALA A 18 1.66 2.37 10.02
N LEU A 19 0.38 1.93 10.00
CA LEU A 19 -0.67 2.63 9.27
C LEU A 19 -0.97 4.01 9.86
N GLU A 20 -0.95 4.18 11.18
CA GLU A 20 -1.07 5.47 11.86
C GLU A 20 0.06 6.43 11.42
N VAL A 21 1.32 5.97 11.49
CA VAL A 21 2.48 6.77 11.06
C VAL A 21 2.37 7.15 9.58
N MET A 22 2.01 6.21 8.71
CA MET A 22 1.79 6.51 7.29
C MET A 22 0.69 7.54 7.05
N THR A 23 -0.36 7.54 7.88
CA THR A 23 -1.45 8.51 7.79
C THR A 23 -0.95 9.91 8.14
N GLU A 24 -0.24 10.03 9.26
CA GLU A 24 0.28 11.30 9.78
C GLU A 24 1.39 11.87 8.88
N GLU A 25 2.44 11.10 8.62
CA GLU A 25 3.59 11.57 7.84
C GLU A 25 3.27 11.75 6.35
N GLY A 26 2.34 10.95 5.83
CA GLY A 26 1.84 11.07 4.46
C GLY A 26 0.91 12.26 4.25
N ASN A 27 0.57 13.00 5.30
CA ASN A 27 -0.41 14.09 5.29
C ASN A 27 -1.76 13.67 4.69
N TYR A 28 -2.20 12.44 4.97
CA TYR A 28 -3.52 11.98 4.55
C TYR A 28 -4.59 12.54 5.49
N ASP A 29 -5.73 12.96 4.94
CA ASP A 29 -6.85 13.52 5.72
C ASP A 29 -7.39 12.52 6.75
N SER A 30 -7.28 11.22 6.46
CA SER A 30 -7.71 10.17 7.37
C SER A 30 -7.10 8.81 7.04
N MET A 31 -7.18 7.89 8.00
CA MET A 31 -6.69 6.52 7.86
C MET A 31 -7.39 5.75 6.71
N VAL A 32 -8.65 6.10 6.39
CA VAL A 32 -9.36 5.45 5.26
C VAL A 32 -8.76 5.84 3.92
N ASP A 33 -8.24 7.07 3.81
CA ASP A 33 -7.59 7.54 2.58
C ASP A 33 -6.22 6.88 2.43
N THR A 34 -5.47 6.72 3.52
CA THR A 34 -4.22 5.94 3.53
C THR A 34 -4.44 4.48 3.12
N ILE A 35 -5.50 3.82 3.63
CA ILE A 35 -5.87 2.46 3.20
C ILE A 35 -6.22 2.45 1.71
N ARG A 36 -7.01 3.44 1.23
CA ARG A 36 -7.41 3.53 -0.18
C ARG A 36 -6.19 3.65 -1.10
N GLU A 37 -5.25 4.53 -0.79
CA GLU A 37 -4.03 4.69 -1.59
C GLU A 37 -3.15 3.44 -1.54
N SER A 38 -3.02 2.82 -0.36
CA SER A 38 -2.28 1.56 -0.20
C SER A 38 -2.86 0.43 -1.06
N LEU A 39 -4.19 0.32 -1.15
CA LEU A 39 -4.87 -0.64 -2.01
C LEU A 39 -4.65 -0.37 -3.51
N LYS A 40 -4.58 0.91 -3.92
CA LYS A 40 -4.25 1.27 -5.32
C LYS A 40 -2.82 0.85 -5.67
N ILE A 41 -1.85 1.11 -4.79
CA ILE A 41 -0.47 0.66 -4.96
C ILE A 41 -0.43 -0.87 -5.10
N SER A 42 -1.09 -1.59 -4.19
CA SER A 42 -1.16 -3.06 -4.25
C SER A 42 -1.72 -3.56 -5.60
N ARG A 43 -2.81 -2.96 -6.09
CA ARG A 43 -3.40 -3.31 -7.39
C ARG A 43 -2.46 -2.99 -8.56
N ALA A 44 -1.78 -1.84 -8.53
CA ALA A 44 -0.81 -1.47 -9.56
C ALA A 44 0.33 -2.48 -9.61
N LEU A 45 0.91 -2.82 -8.46
CA LEU A 45 1.95 -3.83 -8.34
C LEU A 45 1.48 -5.19 -8.90
N GLN A 46 0.29 -5.66 -8.52
CA GLN A 46 -0.28 -6.91 -9.06
C GLN A 46 -0.42 -6.88 -10.58
N THR A 47 -0.78 -5.73 -11.15
CA THR A 47 -0.89 -5.55 -12.61
C THR A 47 0.48 -5.64 -13.28
N GLN A 48 1.51 -5.00 -12.71
CA GLN A 48 2.89 -5.06 -13.24
C GLN A 48 3.46 -6.48 -13.14
N ALA A 49 3.22 -7.19 -12.03
CA ALA A 49 3.65 -8.59 -11.90
C ALA A 49 2.99 -9.50 -12.95
N LYS A 50 1.70 -9.30 -13.26
CA LYS A 50 1.04 -10.04 -14.35
C LYS A 50 1.65 -9.76 -15.73
N GLN A 51 2.34 -8.65 -15.89
CA GLN A 51 3.07 -8.28 -17.11
C GLN A 51 4.53 -8.77 -17.12
N GLY A 52 4.97 -9.45 -16.05
CA GLY A 52 6.31 -10.04 -15.93
C GLY A 52 7.35 -9.14 -15.27
N PHE A 53 6.97 -7.96 -14.74
CA PHE A 53 7.89 -7.14 -13.95
C PHE A 53 8.11 -7.76 -12.56
N SER A 54 9.36 -7.82 -12.12
CA SER A 54 9.77 -8.43 -10.84
C SER A 54 10.50 -7.47 -9.90
N GLU A 55 10.71 -6.22 -10.31
CA GLU A 55 11.48 -5.22 -9.60
C GLU A 55 10.77 -3.86 -9.67
N ILE A 56 10.82 -3.11 -8.58
CA ILE A 56 10.40 -1.71 -8.53
C ILE A 56 11.54 -0.84 -8.04
N THR A 57 11.66 0.35 -8.58
CA THR A 57 12.60 1.37 -8.10
C THR A 57 11.83 2.44 -7.34
N LEU A 58 12.22 2.68 -6.10
CA LEU A 58 11.71 3.76 -5.27
C LEU A 58 12.73 4.90 -5.33
N LEU A 59 12.32 6.05 -5.83
CA LEU A 59 13.15 7.26 -5.87
C LEU A 59 12.67 8.23 -4.79
N ASN A 60 13.58 8.67 -3.92
CA ASN A 60 13.36 9.84 -3.10
C ASN A 60 13.77 11.09 -3.90
N PRO A 61 12.83 11.95 -4.33
CA PRO A 61 13.16 13.11 -5.16
C PRO A 61 13.96 14.18 -4.40
N ASP A 62 13.86 14.22 -3.07
CA ASP A 62 14.53 15.24 -2.25
C ASP A 62 16.00 14.92 -2.01
N THR A 63 16.34 13.63 -1.93
CA THR A 63 17.73 13.17 -1.70
C THR A 63 18.39 12.61 -2.95
N GLY A 64 17.63 12.26 -3.98
CA GLY A 64 18.09 11.51 -5.15
C GLY A 64 18.41 10.04 -4.84
N GLU A 65 18.07 9.54 -3.65
CA GLU A 65 18.30 8.14 -3.29
C GLU A 65 17.36 7.23 -4.08
N GLU A 66 17.95 6.29 -4.81
CA GLU A 66 17.23 5.21 -5.47
C GLU A 66 17.36 3.91 -4.67
N ARG A 67 16.24 3.25 -4.45
CA ARG A 67 16.18 1.95 -3.81
C ARG A 67 15.41 0.96 -4.68
N ALA A 68 16.12 -0.04 -5.17
CA ALA A 68 15.52 -1.16 -5.86
C ALA A 68 14.94 -2.16 -4.86
N VAL A 69 13.69 -2.59 -5.09
CA VAL A 69 13.02 -3.62 -4.31
C VAL A 69 12.55 -4.71 -5.25
N VAL A 70 13.10 -5.92 -5.07
CA VAL A 70 12.64 -7.12 -5.76
C VAL A 70 11.33 -7.57 -5.14
N ILE A 71 10.31 -7.81 -5.95
CA ILE A 71 9.03 -8.36 -5.49
C ILE A 71 8.99 -9.84 -5.91
N PRO A 72 9.47 -10.77 -5.06
CA PRO A 72 9.70 -12.16 -5.47
C PRO A 72 8.42 -12.85 -5.93
N HIS A 73 7.29 -12.61 -5.25
CA HIS A 73 5.98 -13.13 -5.65
C HIS A 73 4.88 -12.16 -5.24
N LEU A 74 4.35 -11.37 -6.18
CA LEU A 74 3.05 -10.72 -5.99
C LEU A 74 1.99 -11.81 -6.04
N GLN A 75 1.64 -12.35 -4.88
CA GLN A 75 0.56 -13.31 -4.76
C GLN A 75 -0.73 -12.67 -5.28
N SER A 76 -1.30 -13.28 -6.33
CA SER A 76 -2.68 -13.00 -6.70
C SER A 76 -3.55 -13.45 -5.53
N LEU A 77 -4.23 -12.52 -4.86
CA LEU A 77 -5.37 -12.88 -4.03
C LEU A 77 -6.43 -13.42 -4.99
N ALA A 78 -6.64 -14.73 -4.96
CA ALA A 78 -7.71 -15.41 -5.68
C ALA A 78 -9.07 -15.13 -5.03
#